data_AF-A0A3B1BYQ0-F1
#
_entry.id   AF-A0A3B1BYQ0-F1
#
_cell.length_a   1.000
_cell.length_b   1.000
_cell.length_c   1.000
_cell.angle_alpha   90.00
_cell.angle_beta   90.00
_cell.angle_gamma   90.00
#
_symmetry.space_group_name_H-M   'P 1'
#
loop_
_entity.id
_entity.type
_entity.pdbx_description
1 polymer ?
#
loop_
_entity_poly.entity_id
_entity_poly.type
_entity_poly.pdbx_seq_one_letter_code
_entity_poly.pdbx_strand_id
1 'polypeptide(L)'
;MRVILLISVALLVSGCSTASLGVKDPQAIQSEKVSSIVTGVTTRDELTQMFGEPEMKIPAGGNSYYFYKDLNLNSLWVVFNEDWTVQTYKWSD
;
A
#
# COMPACT_ATOMS: atom_id res chain seq x y z
N MET A 1 46.82 5.51 43.65
CA MET A 1 45.70 6.15 44.36
C MET A 1 44.92 6.98 43.34
N ARG A 2 43.61 6.74 43.30
CA ARG A 2 42.62 7.15 42.29
C ARG A 2 42.58 8.67 42.08
N VAL A 3 42.55 9.14 40.84
CA VAL A 3 41.59 10.18 40.39
C VAL A 3 41.22 9.88 38.94
N ILE A 4 39.97 9.44 38.78
CA ILE A 4 39.26 9.24 37.53
C ILE A 4 38.94 10.62 36.96
N LEU A 5 39.30 10.91 35.72
CA LEU A 5 38.71 12.03 34.98
C LEU A 5 38.08 11.48 33.69
N LEU A 6 36.89 10.94 33.88
CA LEU A 6 35.87 10.74 32.85
C LEU A 6 35.56 12.09 32.20
N ILE A 7 36.01 12.32 30.98
CA ILE A 7 35.44 13.37 30.13
C ILE A 7 34.72 12.67 28.97
N SER A 8 33.48 12.35 29.29
CA SER A 8 32.41 11.94 28.40
C SER A 8 32.15 13.06 27.39
N VAL A 9 32.68 12.93 26.18
CA VAL A 9 32.19 13.73 25.04
C VAL A 9 30.96 13.01 24.50
N ALA A 10 29.84 13.16 25.21
CA ALA A 10 28.52 12.89 24.67
C ALA A 10 28.21 14.01 23.67
N LEU A 11 28.64 13.81 22.42
CA LEU A 11 28.14 14.58 21.28
C LEU A 11 26.64 14.31 21.18
N LEU A 12 25.87 15.21 21.78
CA LEU A 12 24.45 15.36 21.57
C LEU A 12 24.24 15.70 20.10
N VAL A 13 24.15 14.66 19.26
CA VAL A 13 23.55 14.78 17.94
C VAL A 13 22.09 15.04 18.21
N SER A 14 21.72 16.32 18.30
CA SER A 14 20.35 16.78 18.13
C SER A 14 19.96 16.53 16.68
N GLY A 15 19.79 15.26 16.33
CA GLY A 15 19.06 14.84 15.17
C GLY A 15 17.63 15.31 15.40
N CYS A 16 17.27 16.40 14.74
CA CYS A 16 15.88 16.79 14.62
C CYS A 16 15.22 15.70 13.76
N SER A 17 14.79 14.62 14.43
CA SER A 17 13.88 13.67 13.84
C SER A 17 12.59 14.45 13.65
N THR A 18 12.40 15.02 12.45
CA THR A 18 11.08 15.38 11.99
C THR A 18 10.27 14.09 12.06
N ALA A 19 9.52 13.93 13.15
CA ALA A 19 8.45 12.97 13.22
C ALA A 19 7.41 13.45 12.20
N SER A 20 7.67 13.15 10.92
CA SER A 20 6.58 12.86 10.01
C SER A 20 5.73 11.87 10.79
N LEU A 21 4.49 12.25 11.09
CA LEU A 21 3.45 11.30 11.42
C LEU A 21 3.43 10.36 10.23
N GLY A 22 4.23 9.30 10.31
CA GLY A 22 4.63 8.42 9.22
C GLY A 22 3.48 7.49 8.86
N VAL A 23 2.28 8.04 8.78
CA VAL A 23 1.16 7.42 8.09
C VAL A 23 1.48 7.58 6.60
N LYS A 24 2.51 6.86 6.13
CA LYS A 24 2.49 6.34 4.77
C LYS A 24 1.32 5.40 4.77
N ASP A 25 0.16 5.93 4.40
CA ASP A 25 -1.07 5.16 4.35
C ASP A 25 -0.84 4.00 3.38
N PRO A 26 -0.67 2.76 3.86
CA PRO A 26 -0.27 1.64 3.02
C PRO A 26 -1.34 1.33 1.97
N GLN A 27 -2.54 1.86 2.17
CA GLN A 27 -3.75 1.57 1.40
C GLN A 27 -4.14 2.68 0.43
N ALA A 28 -3.29 3.70 0.23
CA ALA A 28 -3.55 4.74 -0.76
C ALA A 28 -3.50 4.15 -2.17
N ILE A 29 -4.67 3.98 -2.79
CA ILE A 29 -4.83 3.61 -4.19
C ILE A 29 -4.43 4.82 -5.01
N GLN A 30 -3.16 4.89 -5.35
CA GLN A 30 -2.60 5.97 -6.16
C GLN A 30 -3.05 5.78 -7.62
N SER A 31 -3.60 6.83 -8.22
CA SER A 31 -4.08 6.81 -9.61
C SER A 31 -2.97 6.42 -10.59
N GLU A 32 -1.72 6.77 -10.28
CA GLU A 32 -0.53 6.37 -11.04
C GLU A 32 -0.35 4.86 -11.06
N LYS A 33 -0.58 4.18 -9.93
CA LYS A 33 -0.52 2.71 -9.85
C LYS A 33 -1.71 2.08 -10.56
N VAL A 34 -2.91 2.66 -10.46
CA VAL A 34 -4.10 2.17 -11.18
C VAL A 34 -3.87 2.16 -12.69
N SER A 35 -3.15 3.16 -13.22
CA SER A 35 -2.82 3.23 -14.65
C SER A 35 -1.92 2.09 -15.15
N SER A 36 -1.23 1.39 -14.25
CA SER A 36 -0.38 0.24 -14.57
C SER A 36 -1.14 -1.09 -14.65
N ILE A 37 -2.44 -1.10 -14.34
CA ILE A 37 -3.26 -2.31 -14.46
C ILE A 37 -3.51 -2.60 -15.95
N VAL A 38 -3.09 -3.78 -16.39
CA VAL A 38 -3.28 -4.28 -17.75
C VAL A 38 -4.23 -5.48 -17.71
N THR A 39 -5.38 -5.35 -18.37
CA THR A 39 -6.38 -6.44 -18.43
C THR A 39 -5.81 -7.69 -19.11
N GLY A 40 -6.14 -8.87 -18.57
CA GLY A 40 -5.63 -10.17 -19.02
C GLY A 40 -4.16 -10.45 -18.68
N VAL A 41 -3.45 -9.50 -18.06
CA VAL A 41 -2.02 -9.64 -17.74
C VAL A 41 -1.79 -9.44 -16.24
N THR A 42 -2.25 -8.32 -15.67
CA THR A 42 -2.08 -8.04 -14.26
C THR A 42 -2.79 -9.10 -13.43
N THR A 43 -2.08 -9.67 -12.48
CA THR A 43 -2.55 -10.74 -11.60
C THR A 43 -3.07 -10.18 -10.28
N ARG A 44 -3.87 -10.98 -9.59
CA ARG A 44 -4.27 -10.71 -8.21
C ARG A 44 -3.07 -10.40 -7.29
N ASP A 45 -1.99 -11.17 -7.39
CA ASP A 45 -0.84 -11.03 -6.49
C ASP A 45 -0.08 -9.73 -6.74
N GLU A 46 0.02 -9.29 -7.99
CA GLU A 46 0.56 -7.97 -8.34
C GLU A 46 -0.32 -6.83 -7.80
N LEU A 47 -1.65 -6.96 -7.86
CA LEU A 47 -2.55 -5.99 -7.22
C LEU A 47 -2.34 -5.93 -5.70
N THR A 48 -2.17 -7.08 -5.04
CA THR A 48 -1.85 -7.12 -3.61
C THR A 48 -0.51 -6.44 -3.31
N GLN A 49 0.50 -6.59 -4.18
CA GLN A 49 1.77 -5.87 -4.03
C GLN A 49 1.62 -4.36 -4.24
N MET A 50 0.78 -3.94 -5.17
CA MET A 50 0.57 -2.52 -5.49
C MET A 50 -0.27 -1.77 -4.44
N PHE A 51 -1.34 -2.41 -3.96
CA PHE A 51 -2.41 -1.77 -3.19
C PHE A 51 -2.62 -2.37 -1.80
N GLY A 52 -1.95 -3.49 -1.48
CA GLY A 52 -2.21 -4.26 -0.27
C GLY A 52 -3.40 -5.20 -0.42
N GLU A 53 -3.88 -5.76 0.69
CA GLU A 53 -5.10 -6.57 0.67
C GLU A 53 -6.33 -5.71 0.33
N PRO A 54 -7.29 -6.24 -0.46
CA PRO A 54 -8.53 -5.53 -0.71
C PRO A 54 -9.36 -5.45 0.57
N GLU A 55 -10.17 -4.39 0.66
CA GLU A 55 -11.15 -4.18 1.72
C GLU A 55 -12.25 -5.26 1.66
N MET A 56 -12.68 -5.64 0.46
CA MET A 56 -13.68 -6.70 0.28
C MET A 56 -13.33 -7.64 -0.87
N LYS A 57 -13.65 -8.93 -0.66
CA LYS A 57 -13.55 -10.01 -1.64
C LYS A 57 -14.94 -10.63 -1.82
N ILE A 58 -15.52 -10.53 -3.01
CA ILE A 58 -16.86 -11.05 -3.29
C ILE A 58 -16.75 -12.15 -4.34
N PRO A 59 -17.12 -13.41 -4.02
CA PRO A 59 -17.30 -14.44 -5.02
C PRO A 59 -18.69 -14.28 -5.68
N ALA A 60 -18.78 -14.22 -7.01
CA ALA A 60 -20.06 -14.23 -7.70
C ALA A 60 -20.04 -15.18 -8.91
N GLY A 61 -20.61 -16.38 -8.73
CA GLY A 61 -21.11 -17.26 -9.79
C GLY A 61 -20.22 -17.46 -11.03
N GLY A 62 -18.89 -17.49 -10.87
CA GLY A 62 -17.91 -17.63 -11.96
C GLY A 62 -16.82 -16.55 -11.96
N ASN A 63 -17.08 -15.39 -11.33
CA ASN A 63 -16.11 -14.30 -11.21
C ASN A 63 -15.73 -14.06 -9.75
N SER A 64 -14.54 -13.49 -9.54
CA SER A 64 -14.12 -12.95 -8.24
C SER A 64 -13.97 -11.43 -8.34
N TYR A 65 -14.45 -10.71 -7.33
CA TYR A 65 -14.44 -9.25 -7.29
C TYR A 65 -13.64 -8.78 -6.09
N TYR A 66 -12.64 -7.92 -6.31
CA TYR A 66 -11.89 -7.26 -5.25
C TYR A 66 -12.25 -5.78 -5.22
N PHE A 67 -12.44 -5.26 -4.03
CA PHE A 67 -12.69 -3.85 -3.78
C PHE A 67 -11.59 -3.26 -2.91
N TYR A 68 -11.02 -2.17 -3.37
CA TYR A 68 -10.04 -1.38 -2.64
C TYR A 68 -10.62 0.01 -2.37
N LYS A 69 -10.30 0.59 -1.22
CA LYS A 69 -10.64 1.98 -0.88
C LYS A 69 -9.48 2.63 -0.12
N ASP A 70 -9.22 3.92 -0.37
CA ASP A 70 -8.28 4.71 0.44
C ASP A 70 -8.98 5.67 1.42
N LEU A 71 -8.20 6.36 2.25
CA LEU A 71 -8.74 7.34 3.20
C LEU A 71 -9.36 8.58 2.55
N ASN A 72 -9.05 8.86 1.29
CA ASN A 72 -9.66 9.94 0.51
C ASN A 72 -10.97 9.51 -0.16
N LEU A 73 -11.45 8.29 0.13
CA LEU A 73 -12.63 7.66 -0.45
C LEU A 73 -12.50 7.33 -1.95
N ASN A 74 -11.28 7.40 -2.49
CA ASN A 74 -11.05 6.86 -3.81
C ASN A 74 -11.21 5.34 -3.76
N SER A 75 -11.69 4.76 -4.85
CA SER A 75 -12.05 3.34 -4.87
C SER A 75 -11.75 2.66 -6.19
N LEU A 76 -11.32 1.39 -6.08
CA LEU A 76 -11.03 0.53 -7.21
C LEU A 76 -11.82 -0.76 -7.08
N TRP A 77 -12.66 -1.02 -8.07
CA TRP A 77 -13.31 -2.31 -8.27
C TRP A 77 -12.52 -3.11 -9.31
N VAL A 78 -12.21 -4.36 -9.02
CA VAL A 78 -11.51 -5.27 -9.93
C VAL A 78 -12.31 -6.56 -10.06
N VAL A 79 -12.48 -7.02 -11.29
CA VAL A 79 -13.05 -8.33 -11.62
C VAL A 79 -11.95 -9.21 -12.17
N PHE A 80 -11.88 -10.47 -11.74
CA PHE A 80 -10.90 -11.43 -12.23
C PHE A 80 -11.52 -12.45 -13.18
N ASN A 81 -10.69 -12.91 -14.12
CA ASN A 81 -10.91 -14.16 -14.85
C ASN A 81 -10.67 -15.37 -13.92
N GLU A 82 -10.99 -16.57 -14.40
CA GLU A 82 -10.78 -17.83 -13.66
C GLU A 82 -9.30 -18.09 -13.32
N ASP A 83 -8.37 -17.56 -14.12
CA ASP A 83 -6.92 -17.67 -13.94
C ASP A 83 -6.34 -16.60 -12.98
N TRP A 84 -7.19 -15.80 -12.34
CA TRP A 84 -6.81 -14.71 -11.44
C TRP A 84 -6.07 -13.53 -12.10
N THR A 85 -6.17 -13.39 -13.42
CA THR A 85 -5.82 -12.14 -14.12
C THR A 85 -6.99 -11.15 -14.10
N VAL A 86 -6.69 -9.85 -14.17
CA VAL A 86 -7.70 -8.79 -14.21
C VAL A 86 -8.51 -8.89 -15.50
N GLN A 87 -9.80 -9.16 -15.38
CA GLN A 87 -10.74 -9.11 -16.50
C GLN A 87 -11.11 -7.66 -16.83
N THR A 88 -11.52 -6.90 -15.82
CA THR A 88 -11.91 -5.49 -15.93
C THR A 88 -11.76 -4.79 -14.59
N TYR A 89 -11.69 -3.46 -14.60
CA TYR A 89 -11.65 -2.67 -13.38
C TYR A 89 -12.36 -1.33 -13.57
N LYS A 90 -12.78 -0.74 -12.45
CA LYS A 90 -13.37 0.60 -12.39
C LYS A 90 -12.72 1.41 -11.28
N TRP A 91 -12.10 2.51 -11.67
CA TRP A 91 -11.56 3.52 -10.77
C TRP A 91 -12.58 4.63 -10.52
N SER A 92 -12.58 5.19 -9.31
CA SER A 92 -13.37 6.36 -8.95
C SER A 92 -12.59 7.16 -7.90
N ASP A 93 -12.20 8.37 -8.28
CA ASP A 93 -11.54 9.40 -7.47
C ASP A 93 -12.45 10.61 -7.19
#